data_AF-A0A3D0TZ74-F1
#
_entry.id   AF-A0A3D0TZ74-F1
#
_cell.length_a   1.000
_cell.length_b   1.000
_cell.length_c   1.000
_cell.angle_alpha   90.00
_cell.angle_beta   90.00
_cell.angle_gamma   90.00
#
_symmetry.space_group_name_H-M   'P 1'
#
loop_
_entity.id
_entity.type
_entity.pdbx_description
1 polymer ?
#
loop_
_entity_poly.entity_id
_entity_poly.type
_entity_poly.pdbx_seq_one_letter_code
_entity_poly.pdbx_strand_id
1 'polypeptide(L)'
;MLLVVLVGLALVLLARDRRTDNIITGNQHWYSSYDFYECDRYLGVFYPAATDADQAIVAEGDGLIHVQPFHGSATSATSSVGGFMAAAGVRITDSSLELPDGRVLRESDAVCAAPDGDGEPGAELRVLRWNNVDAPGAVVFVDDLAGVRLSDNGQVVGFALVHPDLDSADVPLPDTTALREKLDLEPADDG
;
A
#
# COMPACT_ATOMS: atom_id res chain seq x y z
N MET A 1 -32.42 0.10 -20.96
CA MET A 1 -32.66 0.10 -19.49
C MET A 1 -31.78 -0.92 -18.77
N LEU A 2 -31.77 -2.19 -19.16
CA LEU A 2 -30.89 -3.23 -18.55
C LEU A 2 -29.39 -2.84 -18.51
N LEU A 3 -28.88 -2.25 -19.59
CA LEU A 3 -27.48 -1.84 -19.69
C LEU A 3 -27.09 -0.77 -18.66
N VAL A 4 -27.99 0.17 -18.37
CA VAL A 4 -27.76 1.20 -17.34
C VAL A 4 -27.71 0.58 -15.94
N VAL A 5 -28.53 -0.45 -15.69
CA VAL A 5 -28.53 -1.17 -14.41
C VAL A 5 -27.23 -1.95 -14.21
N LEU A 6 -26.72 -2.62 -15.25
CA LEU A 6 -25.46 -3.36 -15.18
C LEU A 6 -24.26 -2.45 -14.97
N VAL A 7 -24.19 -1.32 -15.70
CA VAL A 7 -23.14 -0.32 -15.50
C VAL A 7 -23.24 0.30 -14.11
N GLY A 8 -24.45 0.62 -13.64
CA GLY A 8 -24.66 1.12 -12.29
C GLY A 8 -24.22 0.13 -11.21
N LEU A 9 -24.52 -1.17 -11.39
CA LEU A 9 -24.09 -2.21 -10.45
C LEU A 9 -22.57 -2.37 -10.45
N ALA A 10 -21.92 -2.38 -11.62
CA ALA A 10 -20.47 -2.46 -11.75
C ALA A 10 -19.78 -1.26 -11.08
N LEU A 11 -20.29 -0.05 -11.29
CA LEU A 11 -19.80 1.17 -10.64
C LEU A 11 -20.04 1.16 -9.13
N VAL A 12 -21.16 0.61 -8.66
CA VAL A 12 -21.42 0.46 -7.22
C VAL A 12 -20.51 -0.58 -6.59
N LEU A 13 -20.20 -1.69 -7.27
CA LEU A 13 -19.26 -2.69 -6.79
C LEU A 13 -17.84 -2.12 -6.74
N LEU A 14 -17.40 -1.41 -7.78
CA LEU A 14 -16.12 -0.72 -7.82
C LEU A 14 -16.04 0.37 -6.74
N ALA A 15 -17.10 1.16 -6.57
CA ALA A 15 -17.15 2.20 -5.55
C ALA A 15 -17.23 1.62 -4.13
N ARG A 16 -17.86 0.45 -3.94
CA ARG A 16 -17.93 -0.24 -2.66
C ARG A 16 -16.57 -0.80 -2.25
N ASP A 17 -15.83 -1.37 -3.19
CA ASP A 17 -14.46 -1.80 -2.98
C ASP A 17 -13.52 -0.62 -2.64
N ARG A 18 -13.84 0.56 -3.18
CA ARG A 18 -13.18 1.83 -2.83
C ARG A 18 -13.69 2.47 -1.53
N ARG A 19 -14.79 1.99 -0.93
CA ARG A 19 -15.52 2.66 0.16
C ARG A 19 -15.89 1.70 1.29
N THR A 20 -14.97 0.84 1.69
CA THR A 20 -15.08 0.06 2.92
C THR A 20 -14.64 0.93 4.10
N ASP A 21 -15.47 1.90 4.49
CA ASP A 21 -15.30 2.59 5.77
C ASP A 21 -15.95 1.72 6.84
N ASN A 22 -15.16 0.88 7.52
CA ASN A 22 -15.62 0.18 8.71
C ASN A 22 -15.76 1.20 9.85
N ILE A 23 -16.97 1.34 10.40
CA ILE A 23 -17.19 2.09 11.64
C ILE A 23 -16.44 1.35 12.76
N ILE A 24 -15.40 1.99 13.29
CA ILE A 24 -14.53 1.45 14.34
C ILE A 24 -15.33 1.21 15.62
N THR A 25 -15.57 -0.05 15.97
CA THR A 25 -16.10 -0.46 17.27
C THR A 25 -15.14 -1.45 17.96
N GLY A 26 -14.42 -1.00 18.99
CA GLY A 26 -13.59 -1.83 19.88
C GLY A 26 -12.07 -1.58 19.81
N ASN A 27 -11.31 -2.27 20.68
CA ASN A 27 -9.83 -2.41 20.66
C ASN A 27 -9.39 -3.14 19.38
N GLN A 28 -9.64 -2.55 18.22
CA GLN A 28 -9.30 -3.15 16.94
C GLN A 28 -7.91 -2.63 16.54
N HIS A 29 -6.92 -3.52 16.60
CA HIS A 29 -5.61 -3.30 15.98
C HIS A 29 -5.66 -3.96 14.61
N TRP A 30 -5.18 -3.28 13.58
CA TRP A 30 -5.00 -3.90 12.28
C TRP A 30 -3.54 -3.89 11.86
N TYR A 31 -3.17 -4.98 11.19
CA TYR A 31 -1.86 -5.21 10.65
C TYR A 31 -1.93 -5.17 9.13
N SER A 32 -0.94 -4.57 8.51
CA SER A 32 -0.72 -4.67 7.06
C SER A 32 0.76 -4.92 6.78
N SER A 33 1.06 -5.79 5.83
CA SER A 33 2.42 -5.91 5.32
C SER A 33 2.65 -4.92 4.20
N TYR A 34 3.91 -4.55 4.00
CA TYR A 34 4.28 -3.61 2.96
C TYR A 34 5.70 -3.83 2.48
N ASP A 35 5.96 -3.44 1.24
CA ASP A 35 7.29 -3.47 0.65
C ASP A 35 7.47 -2.35 -0.38
N PHE A 36 8.73 -1.94 -0.57
CA PHE A 36 9.11 -0.94 -1.58
C PHE A 36 9.89 -1.57 -2.73
N TYR A 37 9.55 -1.16 -3.94
CA TYR A 37 10.15 -1.63 -5.19
C TYR A 37 10.60 -0.46 -6.06
N GLU A 38 11.78 -0.59 -6.66
CA GLU A 38 12.33 0.31 -7.68
C GLU A 38 12.71 -0.54 -8.89
N CYS A 39 11.94 -0.42 -9.96
CA CYS A 39 12.03 -1.28 -11.13
C CYS A 39 11.87 -2.76 -10.75
N ASP A 40 12.88 -3.59 -11.02
CA ASP A 40 12.95 -5.01 -10.66
C ASP A 40 13.59 -5.25 -9.29
N ARG A 41 13.92 -4.18 -8.55
CA ARG A 41 14.67 -4.26 -7.30
C ARG A 41 13.77 -4.10 -6.08
N TYR A 42 13.88 -5.06 -5.17
CA TYR A 42 13.39 -4.92 -3.80
C TYR A 42 14.24 -3.94 -2.99
N LEU A 43 13.62 -2.91 -2.42
CA LEU A 43 14.30 -1.89 -1.61
C LEU A 43 14.28 -2.20 -0.11
N GLY A 44 13.46 -3.13 0.35
CA GLY A 44 13.26 -3.38 1.77
C GLY A 44 12.05 -2.65 2.34
N VAL A 45 11.88 -2.87 3.65
CA VAL A 45 10.95 -2.15 4.51
C VAL A 45 11.65 -0.97 5.19
N PHE A 46 11.03 0.21 5.16
CA PHE A 46 11.51 1.39 5.87
C PHE A 46 10.71 1.59 7.14
N TYR A 47 11.40 1.49 8.28
CA TYR A 47 10.78 1.64 9.57
C TYR A 47 10.88 3.08 10.08
N PRO A 48 9.82 3.60 10.74
CA PRO A 48 9.95 4.77 11.58
C PRO A 48 11.00 4.52 12.67
N ALA A 49 11.76 5.57 13.02
CA ALA A 49 12.35 5.63 14.35
C ALA A 49 11.17 5.65 15.34
N ALA A 50 11.11 4.69 16.25
CA ALA A 50 10.03 4.46 17.21
C ALA A 50 9.20 5.72 17.50
N THR A 51 7.98 5.74 16.99
CA THR A 51 7.02 6.81 17.27
C THR A 51 6.43 6.62 18.66
N ASP A 52 6.10 7.71 19.34
CA ASP A 52 5.38 7.67 20.62
C ASP A 52 4.13 6.78 20.50
N ALA A 53 3.87 5.98 21.54
CA ALA A 53 2.74 5.04 21.64
C ALA A 53 1.35 5.68 21.52
N ASP A 54 1.27 7.01 21.41
CA ASP A 54 0.05 7.80 21.25
C ASP A 54 -0.31 8.10 19.78
N GLN A 55 0.44 7.57 18.80
CA GLN A 55 0.12 7.70 17.38
C GLN A 55 -0.81 6.58 16.88
N ALA A 56 -1.68 6.93 15.93
CA ALA A 56 -2.63 5.97 15.36
C ALA A 56 -1.98 4.92 14.45
N ILE A 57 -0.79 5.21 13.90
CA ILE A 57 0.01 4.28 13.11
C ILE A 57 1.37 4.14 13.78
N VAL A 58 1.80 2.91 14.01
CA VAL A 58 3.12 2.54 14.54
C VAL A 58 3.66 1.43 13.63
N ALA A 59 4.96 1.36 13.39
CA ALA A 59 5.56 0.15 12.81
C ALA A 59 6.56 -0.40 13.82
N GLU A 60 6.27 -1.58 14.35
CA GLU A 60 7.00 -2.18 15.48
C GLU A 60 8.21 -2.99 15.01
N GLY A 61 9.00 -2.48 14.05
CA GLY A 61 10.23 -3.15 13.59
C GLY A 61 10.07 -4.61 13.08
N ASP A 62 8.83 -5.09 12.96
CA ASP A 62 8.43 -6.46 12.63
C ASP A 62 7.95 -6.59 11.19
N GLY A 63 8.25 -5.59 10.36
CA GLY A 63 7.86 -5.54 8.94
C GLY A 63 6.41 -5.12 8.70
N LEU A 64 5.66 -4.76 9.73
CA LEU A 64 4.23 -4.47 9.59
C LEU A 64 3.88 -3.01 9.86
N ILE A 65 2.82 -2.56 9.20
CA ILE A 65 2.07 -1.36 9.56
C ILE A 65 1.08 -1.79 10.63
N HIS A 66 1.22 -1.23 11.83
CA HIS A 66 0.26 -1.38 12.90
C HIS A 66 -0.59 -0.14 12.93
N VAL A 67 -1.89 -0.31 12.94
CA VAL A 67 -2.79 0.81 13.10
C VAL A 67 -3.71 0.53 14.27
N GLN A 68 -3.69 1.47 15.21
CA GLN A 68 -4.48 1.44 16.43
C GLN A 68 -5.31 2.72 16.53
N PRO A 69 -6.65 2.61 16.62
CA PRO A 69 -7.49 3.73 16.98
C PRO A 69 -7.30 4.11 18.45
N PHE A 70 -6.70 5.27 18.72
CA PHE A 70 -7.00 5.99 19.95
C PHE A 70 -8.15 6.96 19.71
N HIS A 71 -9.28 6.72 20.39
CA HIS A 71 -10.39 7.64 20.64
C HIS A 71 -10.64 8.72 19.56
N GLY A 72 -11.57 8.44 18.63
CA GLY A 72 -12.39 9.43 17.93
C GLY A 72 -11.68 10.43 17.00
N SER A 73 -11.99 10.33 15.70
CA SER A 73 -11.68 11.28 14.61
C SER A 73 -10.23 11.42 14.14
N ALA A 74 -9.22 11.27 15.01
CA ALA A 74 -7.82 11.28 14.56
C ALA A 74 -7.48 10.06 13.69
N THR A 75 -8.01 8.89 14.04
CA THR A 75 -7.73 7.62 13.37
C THR A 75 -8.17 7.59 11.91
N SER A 76 -9.34 8.14 11.56
CA SER A 76 -9.81 8.11 10.16
C SER A 76 -9.07 9.12 9.28
N ALA A 77 -8.51 10.18 9.84
CA ALA A 77 -7.70 11.14 9.09
C ALA A 77 -6.30 10.60 8.80
N THR A 78 -5.71 9.85 9.74
CA THR A 78 -4.31 9.40 9.66
C THR A 78 -4.12 7.94 9.23
N SER A 79 -5.18 7.13 9.15
CA SER A 79 -5.13 5.74 8.63
C SER A 79 -5.02 5.72 7.09
N SER A 80 -3.97 6.32 6.58
CA SER A 80 -3.64 6.35 5.16
C SER A 80 -2.16 6.09 4.94
N VAL A 81 -1.80 5.79 3.70
CA VAL A 81 -0.42 5.69 3.25
C VAL A 81 0.36 6.96 3.62
N GLY A 82 -0.20 8.15 3.39
CA GLY A 82 0.46 9.41 3.77
C GLY A 82 0.75 9.53 5.26
N GLY A 83 -0.19 9.09 6.12
CA GLY A 83 0.02 9.04 7.57
C GLY A 83 1.12 8.07 7.98
N PHE A 84 1.13 6.88 7.38
CA PHE A 84 2.19 5.87 7.60
C PHE A 84 3.57 6.37 7.12
N MET A 85 3.65 6.90 5.90
CA MET A 85 4.89 7.41 5.31
C MET A 85 5.48 8.53 6.18
N ALA A 86 4.64 9.47 6.62
CA ALA A 86 5.07 10.56 7.50
C ALA A 86 5.65 10.03 8.83
N ALA A 87 5.04 8.99 9.41
CA ALA A 87 5.57 8.32 10.59
C ALA A 87 6.93 7.66 10.29
N ALA A 88 7.03 6.96 9.14
CA ALA A 88 8.25 6.30 8.66
C ALA A 88 9.38 7.27 8.25
N GLY A 89 9.17 8.59 8.30
CA GLY A 89 10.12 9.59 7.82
C GLY A 89 10.24 9.63 6.29
N VAL A 90 9.29 9.01 5.59
CA VAL A 90 9.18 9.02 4.13
C VAL A 90 8.22 10.13 3.71
N ARG A 91 8.57 10.90 2.68
CA ARG A 91 7.59 11.80 2.04
C ARG A 91 7.12 11.18 0.75
N ILE A 92 5.80 11.08 0.59
CA ILE A 92 5.17 10.59 -0.64
C ILE A 92 4.42 11.73 -1.32
N THR A 93 4.55 11.80 -2.64
CA THR A 93 3.68 12.57 -3.54
C THR A 93 3.13 11.62 -4.60
N ASP A 94 2.26 12.09 -5.48
CA ASP A 94 1.74 11.28 -6.59
C ASP A 94 2.82 10.88 -7.62
N SER A 95 4.05 11.37 -7.49
CA SER A 95 5.12 11.15 -8.46
C SER A 95 6.51 10.98 -7.83
N SER A 96 6.60 10.88 -6.50
CA SER A 96 7.89 10.75 -5.82
C SER A 96 7.82 10.16 -4.41
N LEU A 97 8.93 9.54 -4.01
CA LEU A 97 9.21 9.06 -2.66
C LEU A 97 10.56 9.63 -2.18
N GLU A 98 10.56 10.41 -1.11
CA GLU A 98 11.77 10.82 -0.39
C GLU A 98 11.98 9.87 0.79
N LEU A 99 13.01 9.04 0.70
CA LEU A 99 13.37 8.02 1.69
C LEU A 99 14.07 8.66 2.90
N PRO A 100 14.12 7.97 4.07
CA PRO A 100 14.70 8.53 5.29
C PRO A 100 16.21 8.78 5.20
N ASP A 101 16.90 8.08 4.29
CA ASP A 101 18.33 8.28 4.00
C ASP A 101 18.61 9.48 3.08
N GLY A 102 17.56 10.19 2.66
CA GLY A 102 17.63 11.37 1.80
C GLY A 102 17.64 11.06 0.30
N ARG A 103 17.62 9.79 -0.11
CA ARG A 103 17.38 9.43 -1.52
C ARG A 103 15.97 9.85 -1.92
N VAL A 104 15.83 10.37 -3.13
CA VAL A 104 14.52 10.65 -3.70
C VAL A 104 14.33 9.86 -4.97
N LEU A 105 13.29 9.04 -4.99
CA LEU A 105 12.84 8.28 -6.14
C LEU A 105 11.75 9.11 -6.83
N ARG A 106 11.91 9.43 -8.12
CA ARG A 106 10.95 10.25 -8.88
C ARG A 106 10.66 9.62 -10.23
N GLU A 107 9.43 9.78 -10.69
CA GLU A 107 9.04 9.41 -12.05
C GLU A 107 9.85 10.16 -13.12
N SER A 108 10.18 11.43 -12.85
CA SER A 108 10.93 12.28 -13.77
C SER A 108 12.34 11.80 -14.07
N ASP A 109 12.89 10.92 -13.22
CA ASP A 109 14.27 10.47 -13.33
C ASP A 109 14.41 9.30 -14.33
N ALA A 110 13.28 8.78 -14.87
CA ALA A 110 13.19 7.78 -15.93
C ALA A 110 14.22 6.64 -15.83
N VAL A 111 14.14 5.87 -14.75
CA VAL A 111 15.18 4.90 -14.36
C VAL A 111 14.87 3.44 -14.70
N CYS A 112 13.62 3.07 -15.00
CA CYS A 112 13.26 1.68 -15.27
C CYS A 112 13.27 1.37 -16.76
N ALA A 113 13.88 0.24 -17.14
CA ALA A 113 13.83 -0.26 -18.49
C ALA A 113 12.41 -0.72 -18.85
N ALA A 114 12.06 -0.63 -20.13
CA ALA A 114 10.82 -1.21 -20.62
C ALA A 114 10.82 -2.74 -20.41
N PRO A 115 9.71 -3.34 -19.98
CA PRO A 115 9.62 -4.78 -19.70
C PRO A 115 9.99 -5.65 -20.90
N ASP A 116 9.70 -5.17 -22.12
CA ASP A 116 9.94 -5.87 -23.37
C ASP A 116 11.38 -5.68 -23.90
N GLY A 117 12.18 -4.80 -23.26
CA GLY A 117 13.55 -4.48 -23.65
C GLY A 117 13.71 -3.55 -24.87
N ASP A 118 12.64 -3.30 -25.63
CA ASP A 118 12.65 -2.52 -26.87
C ASP A 118 12.03 -1.10 -26.73
N GLY A 119 11.70 -0.68 -25.50
CA GLY A 119 11.09 0.62 -25.20
C GLY A 119 12.04 1.63 -24.54
N GLU A 120 11.65 2.90 -24.58
CA GLU A 120 12.36 3.96 -23.85
C GLU A 120 12.22 3.76 -22.33
N PRO A 121 13.22 4.13 -21.51
CA PRO A 121 13.10 4.09 -20.08
C PRO A 121 11.95 4.98 -19.58
N GLY A 122 11.32 4.55 -18.50
CA GLY A 122 10.19 5.24 -17.88
C GLY A 122 10.07 4.89 -16.41
N ALA A 123 9.34 5.71 -15.67
CA ALA A 123 9.01 5.44 -14.28
C ALA A 123 7.63 6.02 -13.95
N GLU A 124 6.81 5.25 -13.25
CA GLU A 124 5.51 5.60 -12.70
C GLU A 124 5.43 5.05 -11.28
N LEU A 125 5.02 5.88 -10.34
CA LEU A 125 4.84 5.51 -8.95
C LEU A 125 3.44 4.96 -8.74
N ARG A 126 3.37 3.75 -8.22
CA ARG A 126 2.13 3.03 -7.96
C ARG A 126 2.04 2.62 -6.50
N VAL A 127 0.85 2.74 -5.93
CA VAL A 127 0.48 2.03 -4.70
C VAL A 127 -0.44 0.89 -5.09
N LEU A 128 -0.05 -0.33 -4.76
CA LEU A 128 -0.85 -1.53 -4.98
C LEU A 128 -1.39 -2.00 -3.62
N ARG A 129 -2.70 -2.12 -3.48
CA ARG A 129 -3.33 -2.54 -2.24
C ARG A 129 -4.17 -3.79 -2.45
N TRP A 130 -3.81 -4.87 -1.78
CA TRP A 130 -4.64 -6.06 -1.66
C TRP A 130 -5.49 -5.96 -0.39
N ASN A 131 -6.77 -6.29 -0.53
CA ASN A 131 -7.71 -6.20 0.60
C ASN A 131 -7.38 -7.21 1.71
N ASN A 132 -6.70 -8.32 1.39
CA ASN A 132 -6.15 -9.29 2.34
C ASN A 132 -5.05 -10.14 1.67
N VAL A 133 -4.37 -11.00 2.46
CA VAL A 133 -3.27 -11.88 2.00
C VAL A 133 -3.65 -12.90 0.92
N ASP A 134 -4.95 -13.19 0.74
CA ASP A 134 -5.46 -14.15 -0.24
C ASP A 134 -6.26 -13.46 -1.37
N ALA A 135 -6.18 -12.12 -1.45
CA ALA A 135 -6.92 -11.38 -2.46
C ALA A 135 -6.39 -11.74 -3.86
N PRO A 136 -7.27 -11.95 -4.85
CA PRO A 136 -6.87 -12.39 -6.19
C PRO A 136 -6.10 -11.33 -7.00
N GLY A 137 -5.99 -10.11 -6.49
CA GLY A 137 -5.26 -9.01 -7.11
C GLY A 137 -5.32 -7.73 -6.28
N ALA A 138 -4.49 -6.75 -6.68
CA ALA A 138 -4.44 -5.44 -6.05
C ALA A 138 -5.46 -4.46 -6.66
N VAL A 139 -5.91 -3.52 -5.84
CA VAL A 139 -6.38 -2.22 -6.31
C VAL A 139 -5.14 -1.35 -6.54
N VAL A 140 -5.00 -0.80 -7.74
CA VAL A 140 -3.85 0.02 -8.14
C VAL A 140 -4.21 1.50 -8.07
N PHE A 141 -3.35 2.29 -7.46
CA PHE A 141 -3.45 3.74 -7.35
C PHE A 141 -2.23 4.39 -8.00
N VAL A 142 -2.48 5.39 -8.84
CA VAL A 142 -1.46 6.22 -9.53
C VAL A 142 -1.64 7.72 -9.23
N ASP A 143 -2.68 8.05 -8.46
CA ASP A 143 -2.99 9.39 -7.99
C ASP A 143 -3.53 9.31 -6.55
N ASP A 144 -3.52 10.46 -5.85
CA ASP A 144 -3.89 10.56 -4.44
C ASP A 144 -3.20 9.49 -3.58
N LEU A 145 -1.91 9.23 -3.84
CA LEU A 145 -1.19 8.10 -3.26
C LEU A 145 -1.13 8.20 -1.74
N ALA A 146 -0.97 9.42 -1.22
CA ALA A 146 -1.01 9.70 0.21
C ALA A 146 -2.39 9.47 0.85
N GLY A 147 -3.47 9.56 0.05
CA GLY A 147 -4.86 9.38 0.47
C GLY A 147 -5.30 7.92 0.57
N VAL A 148 -4.54 6.98 -0.01
CA VAL A 148 -4.86 5.54 0.01
C VAL A 148 -5.08 5.06 1.45
N ARG A 149 -6.27 4.52 1.72
CA ARG A 149 -6.70 4.12 3.06
C ARG A 149 -6.13 2.76 3.47
N LEU A 150 -5.69 2.72 4.73
CA LEU A 150 -5.24 1.53 5.46
C LEU A 150 -6.30 1.24 6.53
N SER A 151 -7.39 0.61 6.15
CA SER A 151 -8.65 0.53 6.93
C SER A 151 -9.02 -0.88 7.39
N ASP A 152 -8.32 -1.90 6.90
CA ASP A 152 -8.71 -3.29 7.10
C ASP A 152 -7.54 -4.13 7.61
N ASN A 153 -7.86 -5.10 8.45
CA ASN A 153 -6.87 -6.05 8.98
C ASN A 153 -6.47 -7.07 7.92
N GLY A 154 -5.17 -7.30 7.78
CA GLY A 154 -4.61 -8.25 6.82
C GLY A 154 -4.35 -7.69 5.43
N GLN A 155 -4.47 -6.37 5.24
CA GLN A 155 -4.11 -5.73 3.96
C GLN A 155 -2.63 -5.94 3.62
N VAL A 156 -2.34 -5.95 2.32
CA VAL A 156 -0.98 -6.02 1.79
C VAL A 156 -0.78 -4.81 0.88
N VAL A 157 0.36 -4.11 1.01
CA VAL A 157 0.59 -2.83 0.32
C VAL A 157 1.96 -2.80 -0.38
N GLY A 158 1.95 -2.73 -1.71
CA GLY A 158 3.17 -2.52 -2.51
C GLY A 158 3.36 -1.05 -2.87
N PHE A 159 4.56 -0.51 -2.62
CA PHE A 159 4.98 0.81 -3.09
C PHE A 159 5.99 0.64 -4.22
N ALA A 160 5.58 0.88 -5.46
CA ALA A 160 6.37 0.48 -6.63
C ALA A 160 6.64 1.68 -7.55
N LEU A 161 7.91 2.04 -7.73
CA LEU A 161 8.34 2.90 -8.83
C LEU A 161 8.77 1.98 -9.98
N VAL A 162 7.93 1.83 -11.01
CA VAL A 162 8.11 0.84 -12.08
C VAL A 162 7.94 1.45 -13.45
N HIS A 163 8.30 0.73 -14.51
CA HIS A 163 8.03 1.19 -15.87
C HIS A 163 6.52 1.36 -16.12
N PRO A 164 6.04 2.43 -16.81
CA PRO A 164 4.62 2.64 -17.07
C PRO A 164 3.93 1.48 -17.82
N ASP A 165 4.67 0.82 -18.71
CA ASP A 165 4.14 -0.33 -19.47
C ASP A 165 4.21 -1.67 -18.72
N LEU A 166 4.79 -1.72 -17.51
CA LEU A 166 4.77 -2.94 -16.69
C LEU A 166 3.34 -3.26 -16.25
N ASP A 167 2.87 -4.50 -16.38
CA ASP A 167 1.59 -4.90 -15.79
C ASP A 167 1.70 -4.83 -14.26
N SER A 168 0.70 -4.25 -13.60
CA SER A 168 0.67 -4.19 -12.13
C SER A 168 0.55 -5.58 -11.49
N ALA A 169 0.05 -6.57 -12.22
CA ALA A 169 0.03 -7.97 -11.76
C ALA A 169 1.43 -8.60 -11.69
N ASP A 170 2.40 -8.06 -12.43
CA ASP A 170 3.79 -8.52 -12.43
C ASP A 170 4.63 -7.86 -11.33
N VAL A 171 4.08 -6.87 -10.61
CA VAL A 171 4.72 -6.31 -9.42
C VAL A 171 4.69 -7.36 -8.31
N PRO A 172 5.84 -7.72 -7.71
CA PRO A 172 5.89 -8.74 -6.67
C PRO A 172 4.96 -8.43 -5.50
N LEU A 173 4.28 -9.46 -5.01
CA LEU A 173 3.52 -9.38 -3.76
C LEU A 173 4.49 -9.13 -2.59
N PRO A 174 4.24 -8.13 -1.73
CA PRO A 174 5.01 -7.96 -0.51
C PRO A 174 5.09 -9.23 0.36
N ASP A 175 6.16 -9.35 1.13
CA ASP A 175 6.30 -10.44 2.11
C ASP A 175 5.13 -10.37 3.11
N THR A 176 4.47 -11.52 3.28
CA THR A 176 3.30 -11.67 4.14
C THR A 176 3.58 -12.60 5.32
N THR A 177 4.81 -13.06 5.49
CA THR A 177 5.19 -14.03 6.53
C THR A 177 4.83 -13.52 7.93
N ALA A 178 5.32 -12.33 8.29
CA ALA A 178 5.01 -11.71 9.58
C ALA A 178 3.52 -11.41 9.75
N LEU A 179 2.84 -11.02 8.66
CA LEU A 179 1.42 -10.72 8.70
C LEU A 179 0.60 -11.98 8.95
N ARG A 180 0.89 -13.08 8.26
CA ARG A 180 0.26 -14.38 8.44
C ARG A 180 0.46 -14.88 9.87
N GLU A 181 1.66 -14.75 10.43
CA GLU A 181 1.93 -15.08 11.83
C GLU A 181 1.06 -14.27 12.80
N LYS A 182 0.98 -12.93 12.63
CA LYS A 182 0.14 -12.07 13.49
C LYS A 182 -1.35 -12.40 13.41
N LEU A 183 -1.80 -12.89 12.25
CA LEU A 183 -3.19 -13.21 11.98
C LEU A 183 -3.55 -14.68 12.29
N ASP A 184 -2.61 -15.49 12.77
CA ASP A 184 -2.78 -16.93 12.99
C ASP A 184 -3.23 -17.66 11.72
N LEU A 185 -2.63 -17.27 10.58
CA LEU A 185 -2.87 -17.88 9.26
C LEU A 185 -1.74 -18.84 8.91
N GLU A 186 -2.05 -19.80 8.03
CA GLU A 186 -1.05 -20.70 7.47
C GLU A 186 0.04 -19.91 6.71
N PRO A 187 1.29 -20.41 6.68
CA PRO A 187 2.38 -19.79 5.91
C PRO A 187 2.01 -19.64 4.43
N ALA A 188 2.63 -18.66 3.76
CA ALA A 188 2.51 -18.53 2.31
C ALA A 188 3.07 -19.79 1.64
N ASP A 189 2.33 -20.36 0.69
CA ASP A 189 2.80 -21.50 -0.11
C ASP A 189 3.86 -20.98 -1.09
N ASP A 190 5.13 -21.26 -0.81
CA ASP A 190 6.30 -20.91 -1.61
C ASP A 190 6.42 -21.82 -2.85
N GLY A 191 5.44 -21.71 -3.74
CA GLY A 191 5.34 -22.43 -5.01
C GLY A 191 6.35 -21.97 -6.06
#